data_AF-A0A2M7JT26-F1
#
_entry.id   AF-A0A2M7JT26-F1
#
_cell.length_a   1.000
_cell.length_b   1.000
_cell.length_c   1.000
_cell.angle_alpha   90.00
_cell.angle_beta   90.00
_cell.angle_gamma   90.00
#
_symmetry.space_group_name_H-M   'P 1'
#
loop_
_entity.id
_entity.type
_entity.pdbx_description
1 polymer ?
#
loop_
_entity_poly.entity_id
_entity_poly.type
_entity_poly.pdbx_seq_one_letter_code
_entity_poly.pdbx_strand_id
1 'polypeptide(L)'
;MNDYINFVAMVSTEFHRYLMENEEFAEKIPTNALVIFQIEGEDDFNNWHKETSLKNRESDQPVVLVNVKRWRKHSSIEELNLAEATR
;
A
#
# COMPACT_ATOMS: atom_id res chain seq x y z
N MET A 1 -9.70 6.55 14.86
CA MET A 1 -9.97 5.35 14.01
C MET A 1 -10.48 5.73 12.62
N ASN A 2 -11.30 6.79 12.46
CA ASN A 2 -11.56 7.40 11.14
C ASN A 2 -10.30 7.93 10.44
N ASP A 3 -9.28 8.33 11.20
CA ASP A 3 -8.06 8.93 10.64
C ASP A 3 -7.26 7.95 9.78
N TYR A 4 -7.16 6.67 10.18
CA TYR A 4 -6.47 5.67 9.37
C TYR A 4 -7.21 5.29 8.10
N ILE A 5 -8.56 5.28 8.12
CA ILE A 5 -9.35 5.06 6.89
C ILE A 5 -9.10 6.20 5.91
N ASN A 6 -9.13 7.44 6.39
CA ASN A 6 -8.79 8.61 5.58
C ASN A 6 -7.34 8.54 5.06
N PHE A 7 -6.42 8.05 5.89
CA PHE A 7 -5.02 7.86 5.52
C PHE A 7 -4.86 6.82 4.40
N VAL A 8 -5.52 5.65 4.50
CA VAL A 8 -5.55 4.65 3.43
C VAL A 8 -6.09 5.25 2.13
N ALA A 9 -7.18 6.01 2.19
CA ALA A 9 -7.77 6.63 1.00
C ALA A 9 -6.81 7.62 0.33
N MET A 10 -6.12 8.44 1.12
CA MET A 10 -5.10 9.35 0.63
C MET A 10 -3.91 8.60 0.01
N VAL A 11 -3.31 7.63 0.72
CA VAL A 11 -2.17 6.85 0.21
C VAL A 11 -2.55 6.10 -1.07
N SER A 12 -3.78 5.56 -1.15
CA SER A 12 -4.26 4.86 -2.34
C SER A 12 -4.34 5.78 -3.55
N THR A 13 -4.76 7.02 -3.36
CA THR A 13 -4.80 8.03 -4.43
C THR A 13 -3.41 8.35 -4.94
N GLU A 14 -2.45 8.55 -4.04
CA GLU A 14 -1.06 8.83 -4.40
C GLU A 14 -0.36 7.63 -5.04
N PHE A 15 -0.65 6.42 -4.55
CA PHE A 15 -0.18 5.18 -5.17
C PHE A 15 -0.71 5.01 -6.59
N HIS A 16 -2.01 5.28 -6.80
CA HIS A 16 -2.59 5.25 -8.14
C HIS A 16 -1.90 6.24 -9.09
N ARG A 17 -1.65 7.48 -8.63
CA ARG A 17 -0.90 8.49 -9.42
C ARG A 17 0.51 7.99 -9.75
N TYR A 18 1.22 7.45 -8.77
CA TYR A 18 2.56 6.89 -8.97
C TYR A 18 2.57 5.78 -10.04
N LEU A 19 1.60 4.87 -10.00
CA LEU A 19 1.49 3.80 -10.99
C LEU A 19 1.20 4.33 -12.41
N MET A 20 0.41 5.38 -12.54
CA MET A 20 0.18 6.03 -13.85
C MET A 20 1.44 6.64 -14.44
N GLU A 21 2.35 7.14 -13.60
CA GLU A 21 3.63 7.70 -14.02
C GLU A 21 4.70 6.63 -14.24
N ASN A 22 4.52 5.43 -13.69
CA ASN A 22 5.49 4.34 -13.68
C ASN A 22 4.82 2.99 -14.01
N GLU A 23 4.36 2.84 -15.26
CA GLU A 23 3.56 1.69 -15.72
C GLU A 23 4.24 0.33 -15.45
N GLU A 24 5.57 0.26 -15.45
CA GLU A 24 6.34 -0.97 -15.16
C GLU A 24 6.07 -1.56 -13.76
N PHE A 25 5.57 -0.76 -12.81
CA PHE A 25 5.15 -1.25 -11.50
C PHE A 25 3.70 -1.74 -11.52
N ALA A 26 2.84 -1.11 -12.31
CA ALA A 26 1.45 -1.52 -12.46
C ALA A 26 1.36 -2.92 -13.07
N GLU A 27 2.21 -3.22 -14.06
CA GLU A 27 2.29 -4.54 -14.70
C GLU A 27 2.70 -5.67 -13.74
N LYS A 28 3.38 -5.34 -12.64
CA LYS A 28 3.84 -6.31 -11.63
C LYS A 28 2.78 -6.63 -10.58
N ILE A 29 1.66 -5.91 -10.55
CA ILE A 29 0.59 -6.11 -9.57
C ILE A 29 -0.39 -7.16 -10.12
N PRO A 30 -0.57 -8.30 -9.43
CA PRO A 30 -1.54 -9.31 -9.85
C PRO A 30 -2.95 -8.76 -9.90
N THR A 31 -3.76 -9.26 -10.84
CA THR A 31 -5.20 -8.99 -10.84
C THR A 31 -5.82 -9.45 -9.51
N ASN A 32 -6.74 -8.66 -8.97
CA ASN A 32 -7.39 -8.87 -7.68
C ASN A 32 -6.41 -8.85 -6.48
N ALA A 33 -5.23 -8.25 -6.59
CA ALA A 33 -4.33 -8.14 -5.44
C ALA A 33 -4.91 -7.28 -4.32
N LEU A 34 -4.80 -7.77 -3.08
CA LEU A 34 -4.95 -6.99 -1.87
C LEU A 34 -3.66 -6.20 -1.63
N VAL A 35 -3.76 -4.88 -1.73
CA VAL A 35 -2.65 -3.97 -1.45
C VAL A 35 -2.63 -3.62 0.04
N ILE A 36 -1.47 -3.74 0.67
CA ILE A 36 -1.24 -3.34 2.05
C ILE A 36 -0.08 -2.33 2.08
N PHE A 37 -0.37 -1.10 2.51
CA PHE A 37 0.63 -0.06 2.66
C PHE A 37 1.44 -0.23 3.94
N GLN A 38 2.75 0.03 3.85
CA GLN A 38 3.66 0.14 4.98
C GLN A 38 4.43 1.46 4.83
N ILE A 39 4.15 2.43 5.70
CA ILE A 39 4.70 3.78 5.63
C ILE A 39 5.82 3.93 6.65
N GLU A 40 6.99 4.39 6.21
CA GLU A 40 8.13 4.63 7.10
C GLU A 40 7.78 5.62 8.21
N GLY A 41 7.94 5.21 9.47
CA GLY A 41 7.65 6.01 10.66
C GLY A 41 6.22 5.92 11.20
N GLU A 42 5.32 5.20 10.54
CA GLU A 42 3.90 5.09 10.93
C GLU A 42 3.55 3.69 11.46
N ASP A 43 4.25 3.21 12.48
CA ASP A 43 4.17 1.82 12.97
C ASP A 43 2.76 1.40 13.40
N ASP A 44 2.03 2.26 14.11
CA ASP A 44 0.66 1.96 14.56
C ASP A 44 -0.31 1.80 13.38
N PHE A 45 -0.17 2.66 12.37
CA PHE A 45 -0.93 2.54 11.13
C PHE A 45 -0.55 1.25 10.38
N ASN A 46 0.74 0.95 10.27
CA ASN A 46 1.24 -0.22 9.55
C ASN A 46 0.70 -1.52 10.14
N ASN A 47 0.70 -1.62 11.47
CA ASN A 47 0.15 -2.77 12.19
C ASN A 47 -1.36 -2.85 11.97
N TRP A 48 -2.09 -1.75 12.21
CA TRP A 48 -3.53 -1.71 12.02
C TRP A 48 -3.95 -2.09 10.59
N HIS A 49 -3.28 -1.52 9.58
CA HIS A 49 -3.64 -1.72 8.19
C HIS A 49 -3.34 -3.16 7.75
N LYS A 50 -2.19 -3.71 8.13
CA LYS A 50 -1.83 -5.10 7.85
C LYS A 50 -2.82 -6.07 8.48
N GLU A 51 -3.10 -5.94 9.77
CA GLU A 51 -4.03 -6.83 10.48
C GLU A 51 -5.44 -6.75 9.91
N THR A 52 -5.95 -5.53 9.68
CA THR A 52 -7.29 -5.31 9.16
C THR A 52 -7.42 -5.86 7.74
N SER A 53 -6.44 -5.62 6.87
CA SER A 53 -6.46 -6.12 5.50
C SER A 53 -6.38 -7.65 5.45
N LEU A 54 -5.45 -8.27 6.19
CA LEU A 54 -5.31 -9.72 6.20
C LEU A 54 -6.53 -10.44 6.78
N LYS A 55 -7.20 -9.85 7.78
CA LYS A 55 -8.44 -10.38 8.34
C LYS A 55 -9.59 -10.40 7.32
N ASN A 56 -9.59 -9.48 6.37
CA ASN A 56 -10.63 -9.34 5.33
C ASN A 56 -10.20 -9.88 3.96
N ARG A 57 -9.03 -10.52 3.87
CA ARG A 57 -8.50 -11.09 2.62
C ARG A 57 -9.43 -12.19 2.10
N GLU A 58 -9.75 -12.15 0.82
CA GLU A 58 -10.49 -13.22 0.16
C GLU A 58 -9.62 -14.49 -0.03
N SER A 59 -10.25 -15.65 -0.20
CA SER A 59 -9.51 -16.90 -0.48
C SER A 59 -8.64 -16.72 -1.73
N ASP A 60 -7.38 -17.12 -1.61
CA ASP A 60 -6.39 -17.10 -2.71
C ASP A 60 -6.09 -15.71 -3.31
N GLN A 61 -6.61 -14.64 -2.71
CA GLN A 61 -6.34 -13.27 -3.15
C GLN A 61 -4.84 -12.96 -3.00
N PRO A 62 -4.11 -12.58 -4.07
CA PRO A 62 -2.71 -12.21 -3.94
C PRO A 62 -2.52 -11.03 -2.98
N VAL A 63 -1.45 -11.01 -2.19
CA VAL A 63 -1.16 -9.90 -1.27
C VAL A 63 0.10 -9.19 -1.74
N VAL A 64 0.01 -7.87 -1.90
CA VAL A 64 1.13 -7.01 -2.30
C VAL A 64 1.42 -6.03 -1.18
N LEU A 65 2.63 -6.10 -0.62
CA LEU A 65 3.13 -5.12 0.34
C LEU A 65 3.80 -3.95 -0.38
N VAL A 66 3.36 -2.75 -0.04
CA VAL A 66 3.76 -1.50 -0.68
C VAL A 66 4.47 -0.65 0.35
N ASN A 67 5.82 -0.70 0.35
CA ASN A 67 6.65 0.03 1.32
C ASN A 67 6.96 1.45 0.84
N VAL A 68 6.37 2.45 1.48
CA VAL A 68 6.53 3.88 1.17
C VAL A 68 7.57 4.47 2.11
N LYS A 69 8.78 4.75 1.59
CA LYS A 69 9.91 5.26 2.39
C LYS A 69 9.88 6.76 2.63
N ARG A 70 9.39 7.54 1.66
CA ARG A 70 9.36 9.00 1.76
C ARG A 70 8.09 9.59 1.20
N TRP A 71 7.54 10.52 1.99
CA TRP A 71 6.41 11.36 1.65
C TRP A 71 6.91 12.79 1.44
N ARG A 72 6.69 13.38 0.27
CA ARG A 72 6.90 14.83 0.12
C ARG A 72 5.78 15.58 0.82
N LYS A 73 6.07 16.71 1.49
CA LYS A 73 5.08 17.63 2.10
C LYS A 73 3.94 18.09 1.16
N HIS A 74 4.00 17.76 -0.13
CA HIS A 74 3.03 18.08 -1.18
C HIS A 74 2.50 16.85 -1.96
N SER A 75 2.28 15.71 -1.29
CA SER A 75 1.54 14.56 -1.86
C SER A 75 2.17 13.97 -3.12
N SER A 76 3.26 13.24 -2.95
CA SER A 76 3.80 12.34 -3.97
C SER A 76 4.64 11.27 -3.28
N ILE A 77 4.44 10.00 -3.65
CA ILE A 77 5.29 8.89 -3.22
C ILE A 77 6.63 8.98 -3.96
N GLU A 78 7.75 9.02 -3.24
CA GLU A 78 9.09 9.23 -3.81
C GLU A 78 9.83 7.92 -4.15
N GLU A 79 9.63 6.86 -3.36
CA GLU A 79 10.29 5.57 -3.55
C GLU A 79 9.42 4.44 -3.00
N LEU A 80 9.30 3.36 -3.76
CA LEU A 80 8.50 2.19 -3.42
C LEU A 80 9.32 0.90 -3.49
N ASN A 81 9.19 0.04 -2.47
CA ASN A 81 9.74 -1.31 -2.49
C ASN A 81 8.62 -2.33 -2.33
N LEU A 82 8.44 -3.18 -3.34
CA LEU A 82 7.49 -4.30 -3.32
C LEU A 82 8.22 -5.55 -2.85
N ALA A 83 7.67 -6.22 -1.84
CA ALA A 83 8.18 -7.51 -1.37
C ALA A 83 7.04 -8.52 -1.31
N GLU A 84 7.29 -9.75 -1.79
CA GLU A 84 6.38 -10.88 -1.57
C GLU A 84 6.45 -11.31 -0.10
N ALA A 85 5.30 -11.31 0.58
CA ALA A 85 5.17 -11.96 1.88
C ALA A 85 4.91 -13.45 1.65
N THR A 86 5.95 -14.27 1.82
CA THR A 86 5.78 -15.73 1.89
C THR A 86 5.13 -16.11 3.23
N ARG A 87 4.30 -17.17 3.18
CA ARG A 87 3.44 -17.67 4.27
C ARG A 87 4.15 -17.90 5.59
#